data_AF-A0A945KFT8-F1
#
_entry.id   AF-A0A945KFT8-F1
#
_cell.length_a   1.000
_cell.length_b   1.000
_cell.length_c   1.000
_cell.angle_alpha   90.00
_cell.angle_beta   90.00
_cell.angle_gamma   90.00
#
_symmetry.space_group_name_H-M   'P 1'
#
loop_
_entity.id
_entity.type
_entity.pdbx_description
1 polymer ?
#
loop_
_entity_poly.entity_id
_entity_poly.type
_entity_poly.pdbx_seq_one_letter_code
_entity_poly.pdbx_strand_id
1 'polypeptide(L)'
;MQESVSVDHELGKPPFDRRLSDKILAAFNHAYASGAHQVAVRLKTLLVEVDDKERVDHERRAASAVSQAELWIAFVEARDAYNGLMEKDTASENALETALEAMKTGYQAWSKS
;
A
#
# COMPACT_ATOMS: atom_id res chain seq x y z
N MET A 1 -8.91 -48.15 25.12
CA MET A 1 -7.87 -47.61 24.23
C MET A 1 -8.48 -46.37 23.61
N GLN A 2 -8.28 -45.21 24.22
CA GLN A 2 -8.84 -43.93 23.74
C GLN A 2 -7.89 -43.37 22.69
N GLU A 3 -8.37 -43.23 21.46
CA GLU A 3 -7.65 -42.52 20.40
C GLU A 3 -7.57 -41.04 20.79
N SER A 4 -6.36 -40.58 21.09
CA SER A 4 -6.04 -39.18 21.22
C SER A 4 -6.13 -38.54 19.83
N VAL A 5 -7.23 -37.85 19.56
CA VAL A 5 -7.32 -36.93 18.43
C VAL A 5 -6.35 -35.79 18.71
N SER A 6 -5.17 -35.84 18.11
CA SER A 6 -4.28 -34.69 18.01
C SER A 6 -4.96 -33.66 17.13
N VAL A 7 -5.66 -32.71 17.76
CA VAL A 7 -6.05 -31.46 17.11
C VAL A 7 -4.75 -30.68 16.98
N ASP A 8 -4.07 -30.85 15.85
CA ASP A 8 -3.01 -29.94 15.43
C ASP A 8 -3.65 -28.55 15.29
N HIS A 9 -3.48 -27.75 16.33
CA HIS A 9 -3.71 -26.33 16.28
C HIS A 9 -2.64 -25.71 15.36
N GLU A 10 -2.85 -25.78 14.05
CA GLU A 10 -2.41 -24.73 13.13
C GLU A 10 -3.23 -23.44 13.36
N LEU A 11 -3.41 -23.03 14.62
CA LEU A 11 -3.81 -21.68 14.95
C LEU A 11 -2.57 -20.81 14.82
N GLY A 12 -2.32 -20.23 13.66
CA GLY A 12 -1.23 -19.25 13.62
C GLY A 12 -0.95 -18.53 12.32
N LYS A 13 -1.27 -19.10 11.17
CA LYS A 13 -1.08 -18.41 9.89
C LYS A 13 -2.40 -18.44 9.11
N PRO A 14 -3.07 -17.28 8.94
CA PRO A 14 -4.09 -17.19 7.91
C PRO A 14 -3.45 -17.66 6.60
N PRO A 15 -4.17 -18.42 5.76
CA PRO A 15 -3.70 -18.64 4.39
C PRO A 15 -3.36 -17.28 3.79
N PHE A 16 -2.23 -17.19 3.09
CA PHE A 16 -1.86 -16.00 2.35
C PHE A 16 -2.91 -15.83 1.26
N ASP A 17 -3.93 -15.04 1.57
CA ASP A 17 -5.11 -14.86 0.75
C ASP A 17 -5.31 -13.38 0.40
N ARG A 18 -6.04 -13.14 -0.68
CA ARG A 18 -6.31 -11.79 -1.19
C ARG A 18 -6.88 -10.87 -0.12
N ARG A 19 -7.64 -11.42 0.83
CA ARG A 19 -8.25 -10.67 1.93
C ARG A 19 -7.21 -10.17 2.92
N LEU A 20 -6.15 -10.95 3.19
CA LEU A 20 -5.02 -10.51 3.99
C LEU A 20 -4.25 -9.40 3.28
N SER A 21 -3.97 -9.55 1.99
CA SER A 21 -3.34 -8.51 1.15
C SER A 21 -4.13 -7.20 1.18
N ASP A 22 -5.45 -7.26 0.99
CA ASP A 22 -6.34 -6.08 1.04
C ASP A 22 -6.30 -5.36 2.41
N LYS A 23 -6.27 -6.12 3.52
CA LYS A 23 -6.18 -5.55 4.87
C LYS A 23 -4.85 -4.87 5.13
N ILE A 24 -3.75 -5.50 4.72
CA ILE A 24 -2.41 -4.94 4.88
C ILE A 24 -2.28 -3.67 4.02
N LEU A 25 -2.79 -3.70 2.79
CA LEU A 25 -2.82 -2.52 1.90
C LEU A 25 -3.64 -1.37 2.50
N ALA A 26 -4.83 -1.64 3.04
CA ALA A 26 -5.64 -0.61 3.70
C ALA A 26 -4.94 0.01 4.92
N ALA A 27 -4.33 -0.83 5.77
CA ALA A 27 -3.56 -0.37 6.92
C ALA A 27 -2.32 0.43 6.48
N PHE A 28 -1.64 0.00 5.42
CA PHE A 28 -0.51 0.69 4.82
C PHE A 28 -0.91 2.09 4.34
N ASN A 29 -2.00 2.19 3.57
CA ASN A 29 -2.47 3.46 3.02
C ASN A 29 -2.74 4.49 4.14
N HIS A 30 -3.40 4.05 5.22
CA HIS A 30 -3.66 4.86 6.39
C HIS A 30 -2.38 5.27 7.13
N ALA A 31 -1.47 4.33 7.39
CA ALA A 31 -0.21 4.61 8.08
C ALA A 31 0.68 5.58 7.30
N TYR A 32 0.75 5.43 5.98
CA TYR A 32 1.55 6.32 5.13
C TYR A 32 0.96 7.74 5.11
N ALA A 33 -0.35 7.87 4.91
CA ALA A 33 -1.02 9.18 4.83
C ALA A 33 -1.04 9.96 6.15
N SER A 34 -0.94 9.26 7.29
CA SER A 34 -0.85 9.87 8.63
C SER A 34 0.58 10.20 9.06
N GLY A 35 1.59 9.91 8.24
CA GLY A 35 3.00 10.13 8.58
C GLY A 35 3.61 9.07 9.52
N ALA A 36 2.89 7.98 9.79
CA ALA A 36 3.39 6.85 10.58
C ALA A 36 4.35 5.97 9.73
N HIS A 37 5.43 6.57 9.21
CA HIS A 37 6.30 5.98 8.20
C HIS A 37 6.95 4.67 8.64
N GLN A 38 7.33 4.53 9.92
CA GLN A 38 7.90 3.27 10.43
C GLN A 38 6.90 2.11 10.33
N VAL A 39 5.63 2.38 10.66
CA VAL A 39 4.54 1.40 10.55
C VAL A 39 4.27 1.09 9.08
N ALA A 40 4.22 2.12 8.22
CA ALA A 40 4.01 1.96 6.79
C ALA A 40 5.12 1.12 6.13
N VAL A 41 6.40 1.34 6.48
CA VAL A 41 7.52 0.53 5.98
C VAL A 41 7.34 -0.93 6.37
N ARG A 42 7.00 -1.20 7.64
CA ARG A 42 6.78 -2.57 8.10
C ARG A 42 5.62 -3.24 7.39
N LEU A 43 4.52 -2.52 7.17
CA LEU A 43 3.35 -3.02 6.43
C LEU A 43 3.68 -3.27 4.95
N LYS A 44 4.48 -2.41 4.30
CA LYS A 44 4.94 -2.64 2.92
C LYS A 44 5.80 -3.90 2.82
N THR A 45 6.71 -4.13 3.77
CA THR A 45 7.51 -5.38 3.81
C THR A 45 6.62 -6.60 3.94
N LEU A 46 5.64 -6.58 4.85
CA LEU A 46 4.68 -7.67 5.00
C LEU A 46 3.85 -7.89 3.74
N LEU A 47 3.47 -6.82 3.03
CA LEU A 47 2.72 -6.91 1.79
C LEU A 47 3.52 -7.61 0.68
N VAL A 48 4.83 -7.33 0.57
CA VAL A 48 5.73 -8.04 -0.34
C VAL A 48 5.84 -9.52 0.03
N GLU A 49 6.01 -9.84 1.31
CA GLU A 49 6.09 -11.24 1.77
C GLU A 49 4.81 -12.06 1.51
N VAL A 50 3.66 -11.40 1.49
CA VAL A 50 2.36 -12.02 1.17
C VAL A 50 2.23 -12.17 -0.35
N ASP A 51 2.52 -11.10 -1.11
CA ASP A 51 2.43 -11.10 -2.59
C ASP A 51 3.35 -12.15 -3.22
N ASP A 52 4.59 -12.30 -2.72
CA ASP A 52 5.52 -13.31 -3.19
C ASP A 52 4.99 -14.73 -2.99
N LYS A 53 4.23 -14.98 -1.91
CA LYS A 53 3.63 -16.29 -1.64
C LYS A 53 2.39 -16.52 -2.48
N GLU A 54 1.53 -15.52 -2.66
CA GLU A 54 0.37 -15.59 -3.54
C GLU A 54 0.79 -15.84 -5.01
N ARG A 55 1.91 -15.26 -5.46
CA ARG A 55 2.42 -15.46 -6.83
C ARG A 55 2.94 -16.87 -7.11
N VAL A 56 3.44 -17.58 -6.09
CA VAL A 56 3.86 -18.98 -6.23
C VAL A 56 2.65 -19.89 -6.42
N ASP A 57 1.52 -19.56 -5.79
CA ASP A 57 0.31 -20.37 -5.82
C ASP A 57 -0.63 -20.02 -6.99
N HIS A 58 -0.55 -18.81 -7.54
CA HIS A 58 -1.43 -18.33 -8.60
C HIS A 58 -0.70 -17.59 -9.73
N GLU A 59 -0.65 -18.20 -10.92
CA GLU A 59 -0.24 -17.52 -12.16
C GLU A 59 -1.25 -16.41 -12.56
N ARG A 60 -1.03 -15.14 -12.18
CA ARG A 60 -1.66 -13.95 -12.82
C ARG A 60 -1.04 -12.65 -12.30
N ARG A 61 -0.38 -11.78 -13.09
CA ARG A 61 -0.87 -10.81 -14.11
C ARG A 61 -1.88 -9.74 -13.64
N ALA A 62 -2.41 -9.78 -12.42
CA ALA A 62 -3.16 -8.64 -11.86
C ALA A 62 -2.17 -7.65 -11.21
N ALA A 63 -2.53 -6.36 -11.13
CA ALA A 63 -1.76 -5.38 -10.38
C ALA A 63 -1.63 -5.88 -8.93
N SER A 64 -0.40 -6.13 -8.48
CA SER A 64 -0.15 -6.66 -7.13
C SER A 64 -0.54 -5.64 -6.08
N ALA A 65 -0.89 -6.09 -4.88
CA ALA A 65 -1.12 -5.18 -3.76
C ALA A 65 0.13 -4.31 -3.47
N VAL A 66 1.32 -4.81 -3.80
CA VAL A 66 2.58 -4.05 -3.77
C VAL A 66 2.56 -2.89 -4.76
N SER A 67 2.15 -3.10 -6.01
CA SER A 67 2.05 -2.03 -7.00
C SER A 67 1.04 -0.95 -6.60
N GLN A 68 -0.07 -1.35 -5.98
CA GLN A 68 -1.06 -0.42 -5.40
C GLN A 68 -0.45 0.45 -4.30
N ALA A 69 0.36 -0.14 -3.42
CA ALA A 69 1.06 0.59 -2.37
C ALA A 69 2.06 1.61 -2.94
N GLU A 70 2.74 1.30 -4.05
CA GLU A 70 3.67 2.21 -4.71
C GLU A 70 2.98 3.39 -5.39
N LEU A 71 1.85 3.13 -6.06
CA LEU A 71 1.01 4.19 -6.63
C LEU A 71 0.45 5.11 -5.54
N TRP A 72 0.08 4.55 -4.38
CA TRP A 72 -0.34 5.34 -3.22
C TRP A 72 0.77 6.24 -2.68
N ILE A 73 2.00 5.71 -2.54
CA ILE A 73 3.17 6.50 -2.12
C ILE A 73 3.36 7.69 -3.06
N ALA A 74 3.41 7.43 -4.37
CA ALA A 74 3.64 8.47 -5.37
C ALA A 74 2.56 9.57 -5.32
N PHE A 75 1.29 9.19 -5.11
CA PHE A 75 0.21 10.15 -4.93
C PHE A 75 0.39 11.00 -3.65
N VAL A 76 0.67 10.35 -2.50
CA VAL A 76 0.84 11.06 -1.22
C VAL A 76 2.05 12.01 -1.27
N GLU A 77 3.16 11.60 -1.87
CA GLU A 77 4.33 12.46 -2.05
C GLU A 77 4.03 13.68 -2.95
N ALA A 78 3.30 13.47 -4.06
CA ALA A 78 2.87 14.58 -4.92
C ALA A 78 1.90 15.53 -4.20
N ARG A 79 1.00 15.01 -3.37
CA ARG A 79 0.11 15.80 -2.51
C ARG A 79 0.90 16.63 -1.51
N ASP A 80 1.85 16.01 -0.81
CA ASP A 80 2.65 16.70 0.21
C ASP A 80 3.56 17.77 -0.43
N ALA A 81 4.08 17.52 -1.64
CA ALA A 81 4.80 18.51 -2.43
C ALA A 81 3.91 19.70 -2.83
N TYR A 82 2.68 19.45 -3.29
CA TYR A 82 1.71 20.50 -3.61
C TYR A 82 1.34 21.33 -2.37
N ASN A 83 1.01 20.67 -1.25
CA ASN A 83 0.68 21.34 0.00
C ASN A 83 1.85 22.19 0.51
N GLY A 84 3.08 21.65 0.46
CA GLY A 84 4.28 22.39 0.86
C GLY A 84 4.62 23.58 -0.06
N LEU A 85 4.06 23.64 -1.27
CA LEU A 85 4.13 24.84 -2.12
C LEU A 85 3.00 25.82 -1.79
N MET A 86 1.79 25.34 -1.51
CA MET A 86 0.66 26.17 -1.08
C MET A 86 0.93 26.92 0.23
N GLU A 87 1.73 26.34 1.11
CA GLU A 87 2.17 26.98 2.37
C GLU A 87 3.24 28.05 2.17
N LYS A 88 3.83 28.17 0.97
CA LYS A 88 4.89 29.13 0.66
C LYS A 88 4.32 30.30 -0.13
N ASP A 89 4.33 31.49 0.47
CA ASP A 89 3.92 32.74 -0.20
C ASP A 89 4.78 33.12 -1.41
N THR A 90 5.94 32.46 -1.61
CA THR A 90 6.86 32.70 -2.72
C THR A 90 6.78 31.67 -3.84
N ALA A 91 5.89 30.68 -3.75
CA ALA A 91 5.75 29.67 -4.79
C ALA A 91 5.24 30.32 -6.10
N SER A 92 5.88 30.00 -7.22
CA SER A 92 5.40 30.48 -8.52
C SER A 92 4.15 29.72 -8.95
N GLU A 93 3.28 30.40 -9.69
CA GLU A 93 2.06 29.81 -10.25
C GLU A 93 2.36 28.55 -11.09
N ASN A 94 3.40 28.60 -11.94
CA ASN A 94 3.83 27.44 -12.72
C ASN A 94 4.27 26.25 -11.86
N ALA A 95 4.91 26.49 -10.71
CA ALA A 95 5.33 25.42 -9.81
C ALA A 95 4.11 24.77 -9.12
N LEU A 96 3.12 25.58 -8.74
CA LEU A 96 1.85 25.09 -8.18
C LEU A 96 1.06 24.27 -9.21
N GLU A 97 0.95 24.75 -10.46
CA GLU A 97 0.27 24.03 -11.53
C GLU A 97 0.95 22.68 -11.83
N THR A 98 2.28 22.67 -11.92
CA THR A 98 3.05 21.44 -12.14
C THR A 98 2.83 20.42 -11.02
N ALA A 99 2.89 20.86 -9.75
CA ALA A 99 2.67 19.98 -8.61
C ALA A 99 1.22 19.47 -8.54
N LEU A 100 0.25 20.32 -8.89
CA LEU A 100 -1.16 19.94 -8.96
C LEU A 100 -1.41 18.87 -10.03
N GLU A 101 -0.83 19.01 -11.22
CA GLU A 101 -0.95 18.02 -12.29
C GLU A 101 -0.25 16.69 -11.93
N ALA A 102 0.90 16.75 -11.26
CA ALA A 102 1.55 15.56 -10.72
C ALA A 102 0.66 14.84 -9.69
N MET A 103 0.04 15.58 -8.77
CA MET A 103 -0.90 15.02 -7.79
C MET A 103 -2.12 14.38 -8.46
N LYS A 104 -2.73 15.04 -9.44
CA LYS A 104 -3.87 14.50 -10.20
C LYS A 104 -3.49 13.22 -10.95
N THR A 105 -2.34 13.22 -11.60
CA THR A 105 -1.83 12.06 -12.34
C THR A 105 -1.60 10.87 -11.39
N GLY A 106 -0.97 11.11 -10.25
CA GLY A 106 -0.76 10.09 -9.21
C GLY A 106 -2.08 9.49 -8.72
N TYR A 107 -3.07 10.34 -8.40
CA TYR A 107 -4.39 9.88 -7.98
C TYR A 107 -5.10 9.05 -9.06
N GLN A 108 -5.04 9.48 -10.33
CA GLN A 108 -5.65 8.74 -11.43
C GLN A 108 -4.98 7.39 -11.68
N ALA A 109 -3.65 7.31 -11.57
CA ALA A 109 -2.93 6.06 -11.71
C ALA A 109 -3.32 5.07 -10.60
N TRP A 110 -3.35 5.53 -9.34
CA TRP A 110 -3.73 4.73 -8.19
C TRP A 110 -5.21 4.29 -8.20
N SER A 111 -6.13 5.18 -8.59
CA SER A 111 -7.58 4.86 -8.56
C SER A 111 -8.04 3.93 -9.69
N LYS A 112 -7.27 3.82 -10.78
CA LYS A 112 -7.58 2.99 -11.95
C LYS A 112 -6.88 1.62 -11.93
N SER A 113 -5.88 1.43 -11.07
CA SER A 113 -5.22 0.14 -10.87
C SER A 113 -6.09 -0.83 -10.08
#